data_AF-A0AB74J4L1-F1
#
_entry.id   AF-A0AB74J4L1-F1
#
_cell.length_a   1.000
_cell.length_b   1.000
_cell.length_c   1.000
_cell.angle_alpha   90.00
_cell.angle_beta   90.00
_cell.angle_gamma   90.00
#
_symmetry.space_group_name_H-M   'P 1'
#
loop_
_entity.id
_entity.type
_entity.pdbx_description
1 polymer ?
#
loop_
_entity_poly.entity_id
_entity_poly.type
_entity_poly.pdbx_seq_one_letter_code
_entity_poly.pdbx_strand_id
1 'polypeptide(L)'
;MAHFLLDSQRRKKLDERNERRRFRLAHDPEYQAKQDEDKKQRRLRYASDPQYRKKQPESGHIWNTRKSQDPEYVEARNASKRSRYESDIEFRRARQRSVEKSRVRLQAENPRYRLRKSLHQWCLKHDWVRETLPWKTHQPVLFASKVHKECKGCTRVKVREGVKLWWRKIGDRDESWLCHACHMPMDNHTAAMPYGYEDVTTLEGIINRKQELERTAKG
;
A
#
# COMPACT_ATOMS: atom_id res chain seq x y z
N MET A 1 8.02 -55.29 8.68
CA MET A 1 8.28 -53.95 9.27
C MET A 1 9.75 -53.49 9.19
N ALA A 2 10.74 -54.38 9.14
CA ALA A 2 12.16 -54.00 9.07
C ALA A 2 12.62 -53.33 7.74
N HIS A 3 12.01 -53.70 6.60
CA HIS A 3 12.38 -53.14 5.28
C HIS A 3 12.09 -51.63 5.12
N PHE A 4 11.00 -51.13 5.71
CA PHE A 4 10.62 -49.71 5.66
C PHE A 4 11.55 -48.79 6.48
N LEU A 5 12.10 -49.30 7.58
CA LEU A 5 13.02 -48.56 8.44
C LEU A 5 14.41 -48.40 7.79
N LEU A 6 14.86 -49.43 7.06
CA LEU A 6 16.13 -49.40 6.31
C LEU A 6 16.09 -48.38 5.15
N ASP A 7 14.95 -48.23 4.46
CA ASP A 7 14.78 -47.25 3.39
C ASP A 7 14.70 -45.80 3.91
N SER A 8 14.05 -45.59 5.05
CA SER A 8 14.00 -44.29 5.73
C SER A 8 15.40 -43.83 6.17
N GLN A 9 16.21 -44.74 6.72
CA GLN A 9 17.59 -44.43 7.11
C GLN A 9 18.50 -44.17 5.89
N ARG A 10 18.31 -44.89 4.78
CA ARG A 10 19.05 -44.63 3.52
C ARG A 10 18.72 -43.26 2.93
N ARG A 11 17.43 -42.87 2.94
CA ARG A 11 16.99 -41.53 2.49
C ARG A 11 17.58 -40.42 3.35
N LYS A 12 17.53 -40.55 4.68
CA LYS A 12 18.15 -39.57 5.59
C LYS A 12 19.65 -39.38 5.33
N LYS A 13 20.40 -40.49 5.15
CA LYS A 13 21.83 -40.41 4.81
C LYS A 13 22.10 -39.76 3.45
N LEU A 14 21.22 -40.00 2.47
CA LEU A 14 21.32 -39.36 1.14
C LEU A 14 21.04 -37.85 1.23
N ASP A 15 20.03 -37.45 2.00
CA ASP A 15 19.68 -36.04 2.23
C ASP A 15 20.79 -35.30 2.97
N GLU A 16 21.35 -35.88 4.03
CA GLU A 16 22.51 -35.33 4.76
C GLU A 16 23.74 -35.19 3.84
N ARG A 17 24.00 -36.18 2.98
CA ARG A 17 25.10 -36.12 2.00
C ARG A 17 24.87 -34.99 0.99
N ASN A 18 23.64 -34.85 0.51
CA ASN A 18 23.25 -33.79 -0.42
C ASN A 18 23.33 -32.41 0.23
N GLU A 19 22.94 -32.29 1.49
CA GLU A 19 23.00 -31.05 2.27
C GLU A 19 24.45 -30.62 2.51
N ARG A 20 25.33 -31.54 2.94
CA ARG A 20 26.78 -31.29 3.07
C ARG A 20 27.41 -30.87 1.74
N ARG A 21 26.98 -31.49 0.63
CA ARG A 21 27.43 -31.12 -0.72
C ARG A 21 26.96 -29.72 -1.11
N ARG A 22 25.69 -29.38 -0.86
CA ARG A 22 25.14 -28.04 -1.10
C ARG A 22 25.85 -26.99 -0.27
N PHE A 23 26.09 -27.27 1.02
CA PHE A 23 26.82 -26.39 1.90
C PHE A 23 28.24 -26.14 1.40
N ARG A 24 28.97 -27.21 1.01
CA ARG A 24 30.32 -27.09 0.44
C ARG A 24 30.33 -26.25 -0.82
N LEU A 25 29.45 -26.53 -1.79
CA LEU A 25 29.34 -25.76 -3.03
C LEU A 25 28.94 -24.30 -2.78
N ALA A 26 28.07 -24.06 -1.80
CA ALA A 26 27.66 -22.70 -1.43
C ALA A 26 28.80 -21.88 -0.80
N HIS A 27 29.82 -22.52 -0.23
CA HIS A 27 30.97 -21.86 0.40
C HIS A 27 32.27 -22.05 -0.38
N ASP A 28 32.21 -22.68 -1.55
CA ASP A 28 33.34 -22.85 -2.46
C ASP A 28 33.51 -21.56 -3.30
N PRO A 29 34.62 -20.81 -3.10
CA PRO A 29 34.84 -19.55 -3.79
C PRO A 29 34.90 -19.71 -5.32
N GLU A 30 35.45 -20.82 -5.83
CA GLU A 30 35.54 -21.06 -7.27
C GLU A 30 34.16 -21.32 -7.88
N TYR A 31 33.32 -22.07 -7.17
CA TYR A 31 31.94 -22.31 -7.58
C TYR A 31 31.12 -21.02 -7.58
N GLN A 32 31.26 -20.18 -6.55
CA GLN A 32 30.60 -18.88 -6.51
C GLN A 32 31.07 -17.95 -7.64
N ALA A 33 32.39 -17.85 -7.85
CA ALA A 33 32.96 -17.03 -8.92
C ALA A 33 32.46 -17.45 -10.29
N LYS A 34 32.38 -18.76 -10.57
CA LYS A 34 31.81 -19.29 -11.81
C LYS A 34 30.33 -18.92 -11.98
N GLN A 35 29.53 -19.05 -10.91
CA GLN A 35 28.12 -18.65 -10.96
C GLN A 35 27.94 -17.16 -11.24
N ASP A 36 28.80 -16.32 -10.67
CA ASP A 36 28.74 -14.87 -10.85
C ASP A 36 29.23 -14.44 -12.23
N GLU A 37 30.26 -15.10 -12.79
CA GLU A 37 30.67 -14.91 -14.18
C GLU A 37 29.56 -15.35 -15.15
N ASP A 38 28.93 -16.51 -14.94
CA ASP A 38 27.79 -16.96 -15.74
C ASP A 38 26.60 -15.98 -15.67
N LYS A 39 26.33 -15.39 -14.49
CA LYS A 39 25.31 -14.33 -14.34
C LYS A 39 25.72 -13.07 -15.11
N LYS A 40 26.97 -12.66 -15.02
CA LYS A 40 27.51 -11.50 -15.74
C LYS A 40 27.42 -11.69 -17.24
N GLN A 41 27.82 -12.84 -17.76
CA GLN A 41 27.69 -13.21 -19.16
C GLN A 41 26.24 -13.23 -19.64
N ARG A 42 25.30 -13.75 -18.83
CA ARG A 42 23.85 -13.67 -19.13
C ARG A 42 23.34 -12.24 -19.18
N ARG A 43 23.79 -11.35 -18.28
CA ARG A 43 23.42 -9.92 -18.29
C ARG A 43 23.98 -9.21 -19.52
N LEU A 44 25.24 -9.46 -19.86
CA LEU A 44 25.88 -8.92 -21.05
C LEU A 44 25.14 -9.36 -22.32
N ARG A 45 24.84 -10.65 -22.44
CA ARG A 45 24.07 -11.20 -23.56
C ARG A 45 22.67 -10.59 -23.66
N TYR A 46 21.99 -10.37 -22.53
CA TYR A 46 20.69 -9.69 -22.51
C TYR A 46 20.77 -8.21 -22.97
N ALA A 47 21.86 -7.53 -22.64
CA ALA A 47 22.10 -6.15 -23.05
C ALA A 47 22.46 -6.05 -24.55
N SER A 48 23.28 -6.96 -25.05
CA SER A 48 23.86 -6.90 -26.40
C SER A 48 23.07 -7.62 -27.50
N ASP A 49 22.25 -8.63 -27.17
CA ASP A 49 21.54 -9.46 -28.15
C ASP A 49 20.01 -9.24 -28.07
N PRO A 50 19.43 -8.47 -29.01
CA PRO A 50 17.98 -8.26 -29.11
C PRO A 50 17.17 -9.54 -29.39
N GLN A 51 17.74 -10.54 -30.07
CA GLN A 51 17.05 -11.81 -30.34
C GLN A 51 17.00 -12.67 -29.08
N TYR A 52 18.07 -12.72 -28.28
CA TYR A 52 18.07 -13.36 -26.97
C TYR A 52 17.07 -12.71 -26.00
N ARG A 53 16.94 -11.38 -26.06
CA ARG A 53 15.94 -10.62 -25.29
C ARG A 53 14.51 -10.98 -25.68
N LYS A 54 14.23 -11.12 -27.00
CA LYS A 54 12.91 -11.50 -27.53
C LYS A 54 12.58 -13.00 -27.35
N LYS A 55 13.60 -13.87 -27.27
CA LYS A 55 13.46 -15.32 -26.98
C LYS A 55 13.32 -15.66 -25.50
N GLN A 56 13.26 -14.67 -24.60
CA GLN A 56 12.84 -14.93 -23.22
C GLN A 56 11.55 -15.73 -23.25
N PRO A 57 11.36 -16.71 -22.34
CA PRO A 57 10.18 -17.53 -22.39
C PRO A 57 9.00 -16.62 -22.12
N GLU A 58 8.26 -16.26 -23.17
CA GLU A 58 6.89 -15.77 -23.05
C GLU A 58 6.14 -16.68 -22.07
N SER A 59 6.49 -17.99 -22.05
CA SER A 59 6.01 -18.98 -21.09
C SER A 59 6.18 -18.59 -19.61
N GLY A 60 7.24 -17.91 -19.17
CA GLY A 60 7.41 -17.55 -17.75
C GLY A 60 6.49 -16.41 -17.32
N HIS A 61 6.37 -15.37 -18.15
CA HIS A 61 5.43 -14.29 -17.94
C HIS A 61 3.99 -14.80 -18.08
N ILE A 62 3.68 -15.50 -19.17
CA ILE A 62 2.38 -16.12 -19.44
C ILE A 62 1.99 -17.10 -18.32
N TRP A 63 2.91 -17.91 -17.82
CA TRP A 63 2.65 -18.84 -16.71
C TRP A 63 2.37 -18.10 -15.40
N ASN A 64 3.12 -17.05 -15.09
CA ASN A 64 2.84 -16.21 -13.92
C ASN A 64 1.49 -15.48 -14.06
N THR A 65 1.17 -14.98 -15.26
CA THR A 65 -0.13 -14.37 -15.56
C THR A 65 -1.26 -15.38 -15.42
N ARG A 66 -1.15 -16.57 -16.02
CA ARG A 66 -2.14 -17.65 -15.91
C ARG A 66 -2.37 -18.08 -14.47
N LYS A 67 -1.29 -18.29 -13.69
CA LYS A 67 -1.38 -18.57 -12.26
C LYS A 67 -2.04 -17.45 -11.47
N SER A 68 -1.79 -16.19 -11.83
CA SER A 68 -2.42 -15.07 -11.14
C SER A 68 -3.91 -14.89 -11.47
N GLN A 69 -4.38 -15.48 -12.57
CA GLN A 69 -5.78 -15.48 -12.98
C GLN A 69 -6.55 -16.71 -12.48
N ASP A 70 -5.86 -17.79 -12.15
CA ASP A 70 -6.41 -18.99 -11.52
C ASP A 70 -6.90 -18.67 -10.08
N PRO A 71 -8.22 -18.73 -9.82
CA PRO A 71 -8.79 -18.44 -8.51
C PRO A 71 -8.26 -19.36 -7.41
N GLU A 72 -8.04 -20.65 -7.69
CA GLU A 72 -7.61 -21.65 -6.71
C GLU A 72 -6.18 -21.37 -6.25
N TYR A 73 -5.28 -21.10 -7.20
CA TYR A 73 -3.91 -20.70 -6.88
C TYR A 73 -3.87 -19.39 -6.09
N VAL A 74 -4.67 -18.39 -6.48
CA VAL A 74 -4.72 -17.09 -5.79
C VAL A 74 -5.23 -17.28 -4.36
N GLU A 75 -6.26 -18.09 -4.16
CA GLU A 75 -6.81 -18.39 -2.85
C GLU A 75 -5.81 -19.16 -1.98
N ALA A 76 -5.20 -20.24 -2.48
CA ALA A 76 -4.19 -21.02 -1.76
C ALA A 76 -2.98 -20.14 -1.36
N ARG A 77 -2.53 -19.28 -2.27
CA ARG A 77 -1.46 -18.30 -1.99
C ARG A 77 -1.88 -17.30 -0.91
N ASN A 78 -3.10 -16.79 -0.97
CA ASN A 78 -3.61 -15.84 0.02
C ASN A 78 -3.83 -16.50 1.38
N ALA A 79 -4.33 -17.74 1.41
CA ALA A 79 -4.49 -18.55 2.62
C ALA A 79 -3.13 -18.82 3.28
N SER A 80 -2.11 -19.21 2.53
CA SER A 80 -0.74 -19.37 3.03
C SER A 80 -0.19 -18.06 3.62
N LYS A 81 -0.44 -16.92 2.96
CA LYS A 81 -0.06 -15.60 3.49
C LYS A 81 -0.80 -15.25 4.80
N ARG A 82 -2.10 -15.53 4.88
CA ARG A 82 -2.91 -15.31 6.10
C ARG A 82 -2.41 -16.19 7.24
N SER A 83 -2.26 -17.49 6.99
CA SER A 83 -1.74 -18.45 7.96
C SER A 83 -0.38 -18.04 8.50
N ARG A 84 0.58 -17.65 7.63
CA ARG A 84 1.89 -17.15 8.08
C ARG A 84 1.77 -15.87 8.92
N TYR A 85 0.90 -14.95 8.55
CA TYR A 85 0.68 -13.72 9.33
C TYR A 85 0.07 -14.00 10.71
N GLU A 86 -0.78 -15.03 10.81
CA GLU A 86 -1.42 -15.49 12.04
C GLU A 86 -0.46 -16.26 12.95
N SER A 87 0.32 -17.18 12.39
CA SER A 87 1.19 -18.11 13.14
C SER A 87 2.55 -17.51 13.53
N ASP A 88 3.12 -16.65 12.69
CA ASP A 88 4.48 -16.12 12.87
C ASP A 88 4.44 -14.67 13.40
N ILE A 89 4.60 -14.53 14.70
CA ILE A 89 4.59 -13.24 15.41
C ILE A 89 5.73 -12.33 14.94
N GLU A 90 6.91 -12.89 14.68
CA GLU A 90 8.07 -12.09 14.26
C GLU A 90 7.92 -11.60 12.82
N PHE A 91 7.38 -12.42 11.93
CA PHE A 91 6.99 -11.97 10.59
C PHE A 91 5.94 -10.85 10.65
N ARG A 92 4.93 -10.98 11.52
CA ARG A 92 3.92 -9.94 11.74
C ARG A 92 4.57 -8.63 12.20
N ARG A 93 5.43 -8.68 13.21
CA ARG A 93 6.14 -7.52 13.76
C ARG A 93 7.08 -6.89 12.74
N ALA A 94 7.86 -7.69 12.01
CA ALA A 94 8.74 -7.20 10.95
C ALA A 94 7.96 -6.51 9.83
N ARG A 95 6.81 -7.07 9.43
CA ARG A 95 5.90 -6.45 8.46
C ARG A 95 5.32 -5.14 8.98
N GLN A 96 4.89 -5.09 10.24
CA GLN A 96 4.42 -3.84 10.87
C GLN A 96 5.52 -2.77 10.89
N ARG A 97 6.75 -3.12 11.30
CA ARG A 97 7.91 -2.21 11.26
C ARG A 97 8.20 -1.70 9.85
N SER A 98 8.13 -2.56 8.85
CA SER A 98 8.34 -2.19 7.44
C SER A 98 7.28 -1.21 6.95
N VAL A 99 5.99 -1.49 7.21
CA VAL A 99 4.87 -0.60 6.87
C VAL A 99 5.02 0.74 7.59
N GLU A 100 5.38 0.72 8.87
CA GLU A 100 5.61 1.93 9.65
C GLU A 100 6.76 2.76 9.07
N LYS A 101 7.90 2.13 8.75
CA LYS A 101 9.04 2.81 8.14
C LYS A 101 8.66 3.46 6.80
N SER A 102 7.91 2.77 5.95
CA SER A 102 7.39 3.34 4.70
C SER A 102 6.42 4.50 4.96
N ARG A 103 5.57 4.39 5.99
CA ARG A 103 4.61 5.43 6.37
C ARG A 103 5.31 6.69 6.90
N VAL A 104 6.32 6.53 7.76
CA VAL A 104 7.15 7.63 8.29
C VAL A 104 7.88 8.31 7.15
N ARG A 105 8.49 7.54 6.24
CA ARG A 105 9.18 8.07 5.06
C ARG A 105 8.24 8.91 4.19
N LEU A 106 7.06 8.38 3.84
CA LEU A 106 6.06 9.11 3.07
C LEU A 106 5.60 10.40 3.76
N GLN A 107 5.47 10.39 5.09
CA GLN A 107 5.16 11.61 5.84
C GLN A 107 6.32 12.61 5.76
N ALA A 108 7.56 12.20 5.99
CA ALA A 108 8.71 13.08 5.94
C ALA A 108 8.87 13.73 4.56
N GLU A 109 8.85 12.93 3.50
CA GLU A 109 9.13 13.35 2.12
C GLU A 109 7.99 14.13 1.47
N ASN A 110 6.74 13.91 1.89
CA ASN A 110 5.58 14.48 1.19
C ASN A 110 4.71 15.35 2.13
N PRO A 111 4.92 16.67 2.14
CA PRO A 111 4.09 17.62 2.89
C PRO A 111 2.59 17.50 2.55
N ARG A 112 2.24 17.17 1.31
CA ARG A 112 0.83 17.01 0.90
C ARG A 112 0.20 15.76 1.49
N TYR A 113 0.97 14.68 1.61
CA TYR A 113 0.52 13.47 2.30
C TYR A 113 0.23 13.76 3.77
N ARG A 114 1.10 14.55 4.42
CA ARG A 114 0.89 15.03 5.80
C ARG A 114 -0.40 15.84 5.89
N LEU A 115 -0.55 16.88 5.08
CA LEU A 115 -1.73 17.75 5.09
C LEU A 115 -3.02 16.96 4.87
N ARG A 116 -3.04 16.04 3.89
CA ARG A 116 -4.20 15.18 3.64
C ARG A 116 -4.59 14.36 4.86
N LYS A 117 -3.61 13.70 5.50
CA LYS A 117 -3.86 12.96 6.74
C LYS A 117 -4.33 13.86 7.87
N SER A 118 -3.72 15.04 8.01
CA SER A 118 -4.09 16.02 9.04
C SER A 118 -5.51 16.53 8.84
N LEU A 119 -5.90 16.93 7.62
CA LEU A 119 -7.24 17.40 7.32
C LEU A 119 -8.30 16.33 7.60
N HIS A 120 -8.02 15.07 7.26
CA HIS A 120 -8.88 13.96 7.64
C HIS A 120 -9.11 13.93 9.16
N GLN A 121 -8.04 14.02 9.95
CA GLN A 121 -8.10 14.01 11.40
C GLN A 121 -8.82 15.25 11.96
N TRP A 122 -8.62 16.43 11.39
CA TRP A 122 -9.29 17.65 11.81
C TRP A 122 -10.81 17.52 11.60
N CYS A 123 -11.23 17.03 10.43
CA CYS A 123 -12.63 16.76 10.15
C CYS A 123 -13.21 15.72 11.12
N LEU A 124 -12.46 14.70 11.52
CA LEU A 124 -12.94 13.69 12.47
C LEU A 124 -13.09 14.21 13.91
N LYS A 125 -12.25 15.16 14.33
CA LYS A 125 -12.15 15.58 15.74
C LYS A 125 -12.83 16.91 16.05
N HIS A 126 -12.99 17.78 15.05
CA HIS A 126 -13.43 19.16 15.27
C HIS A 126 -14.65 19.47 14.42
N ASP A 127 -15.79 19.65 15.08
CA ASP A 127 -17.08 19.85 14.42
C ASP A 127 -17.12 21.17 13.64
N TRP A 128 -16.51 22.21 14.20
CA TRP A 128 -16.40 23.51 13.55
C TRP A 128 -15.62 23.45 12.22
N VAL A 129 -14.65 22.54 12.07
CA VAL A 129 -13.93 22.37 10.79
C VAL A 129 -14.90 21.89 9.70
N ARG A 130 -15.90 21.11 10.08
CA ARG A 130 -16.91 20.60 9.15
C ARG A 130 -18.03 21.60 8.89
N GLU A 131 -18.49 22.28 9.92
CA GLU A 131 -19.72 23.05 9.90
C GLU A 131 -19.50 24.53 9.58
N THR A 132 -18.39 25.12 10.03
CA THR A 132 -18.17 26.58 9.97
C THR A 132 -17.24 27.04 8.86
N LEU A 133 -16.37 26.15 8.35
CA LEU A 133 -15.40 26.55 7.34
C LEU A 133 -16.05 26.72 5.95
N PRO A 134 -15.65 27.74 5.17
CA PRO A 134 -16.22 28.05 3.87
C PRO A 134 -15.68 27.08 2.79
N TRP A 135 -16.16 25.85 2.80
CA TRP A 135 -15.78 24.82 1.83
C TRP A 135 -16.19 25.22 0.39
N LYS A 136 -15.30 24.97 -0.58
CA LYS A 136 -15.50 25.41 -1.97
C LYS A 136 -16.50 24.55 -2.74
N THR A 137 -16.20 23.25 -2.81
CA THR A 137 -16.93 22.32 -3.70
C THR A 137 -17.71 21.27 -2.91
N HIS A 138 -17.10 20.72 -1.86
CA HIS A 138 -17.71 19.68 -1.03
C HIS A 138 -17.50 19.99 0.44
N GLN A 139 -18.54 19.74 1.24
CA GLN A 139 -18.52 19.86 2.68
C GLN A 139 -18.30 18.47 3.32
N PRO A 140 -17.43 18.35 4.33
CA PRO A 140 -17.23 17.09 5.04
C PRO A 140 -18.43 16.80 5.95
N VAL A 141 -18.92 15.55 5.90
CA VAL A 141 -20.03 15.03 6.71
C VAL A 141 -19.52 13.82 7.48
N LEU A 142 -19.64 13.89 8.80
CA LEU A 142 -19.24 12.82 9.71
C LEU A 142 -20.48 12.08 10.23
N PHE A 143 -20.56 10.78 9.95
CA PHE A 143 -21.61 9.89 10.44
C PHE A 143 -21.20 9.22 11.75
N ALA A 144 -22.18 8.94 12.61
CA ALA A 144 -21.96 8.24 13.89
C ALA A 144 -21.39 6.82 13.68
N SER A 145 -21.98 6.08 12.75
CA SER A 145 -21.54 4.75 12.30
C SER A 145 -20.90 4.83 10.91
N LYS A 146 -20.24 3.76 10.49
CA LYS A 146 -19.71 3.68 9.12
C LYS A 146 -20.89 3.52 8.15
N VAL A 147 -20.92 4.35 7.11
CA VAL A 147 -21.97 4.34 6.09
C VAL A 147 -21.36 4.05 4.73
N HIS A 148 -22.05 3.24 3.94
CA HIS A 148 -21.70 3.01 2.55
C HIS A 148 -22.35 4.07 1.66
N LYS A 149 -21.54 4.78 0.88
CA LYS A 149 -21.98 5.67 -0.19
C LYS A 149 -21.15 5.36 -1.45
N GLU A 150 -21.69 5.70 -2.61
CA GLU A 150 -20.95 5.56 -3.86
C GLU A 150 -20.05 6.79 -4.05
N CYS A 151 -18.73 6.59 -4.15
CA CYS A 151 -17.80 7.68 -4.43
C CYS A 151 -17.78 7.98 -5.94
N LYS A 152 -18.28 9.14 -6.39
CA LYS A 152 -18.28 9.49 -7.82
C LYS A 152 -16.88 9.63 -8.44
N GLY A 153 -15.86 9.91 -7.63
CA GLY A 153 -14.47 10.02 -8.09
C GLY A 153 -13.68 8.70 -8.16
N CYS A 154 -14.15 7.60 -7.57
CA CYS A 154 -13.44 6.33 -7.65
C CYS A 154 -14.30 5.13 -7.25
N THR A 155 -13.93 3.96 -7.76
CA THR A 155 -14.50 2.67 -7.34
C THR A 155 -13.74 2.03 -6.17
N ARG A 156 -12.88 2.79 -5.47
CA ARG A 156 -12.01 2.26 -4.41
C ARG A 156 -12.72 2.11 -3.08
N VAL A 157 -13.80 2.86 -2.82
CA VAL A 157 -14.61 2.69 -1.61
C VAL A 157 -15.54 1.48 -1.74
N LYS A 158 -14.94 0.33 -2.05
CA LYS A 158 -15.53 -1.00 -1.88
C LYS A 158 -15.31 -1.52 -0.46
N VAL A 159 -15.06 -0.65 0.51
CA VAL A 159 -14.92 -1.08 1.90
C VAL A 159 -16.30 -1.65 2.27
N ARG A 160 -16.36 -2.97 2.45
CA ARG A 160 -17.60 -3.71 2.80
C ARG A 160 -18.31 -3.09 4.02
N GLU A 161 -17.55 -2.40 4.87
CA GLU A 161 -18.03 -1.76 6.09
C GLU A 161 -18.34 -0.26 5.94
N GLY A 162 -18.10 0.36 4.78
CA GLY A 162 -18.26 1.81 4.60
C GLY A 162 -17.22 2.67 5.35
N VAL A 163 -17.42 3.99 5.37
CA VAL A 163 -16.59 4.95 6.12
C VAL A 163 -17.45 5.95 6.88
N LYS A 164 -16.90 6.55 7.93
CA LYS A 164 -17.61 7.56 8.75
C LYS A 164 -17.58 8.95 8.12
N LEU A 165 -16.49 9.31 7.43
CA LEU A 165 -16.31 10.63 6.85
C LEU A 165 -16.51 10.61 5.34
N TRP A 166 -17.48 11.37 4.87
CA TRP A 166 -17.80 11.57 3.45
C TRP A 166 -17.74 13.05 3.09
N TRP A 167 -17.55 13.35 1.80
CA TRP A 167 -17.55 14.72 1.28
C TRP A 167 -18.77 14.89 0.38
N ARG A 168 -19.73 15.71 0.80
CA ARG A 168 -20.97 15.97 0.08
C ARG A 168 -20.81 17.20 -0.79
N LYS A 169 -21.20 17.14 -2.06
CA LYS A 169 -21.18 18.31 -2.94
C LYS A 169 -22.13 19.39 -2.43
N ILE A 170 -21.67 20.64 -2.44
CA ILE A 170 -22.44 21.80 -1.98
C ILE A 170 -23.42 22.20 -3.08
N GLY A 171 -24.68 22.50 -2.70
CA GLY A 171 -25.73 22.93 -3.63
C GLY A 171 -26.33 21.83 -4.51
N ASP A 172 -25.90 20.58 -4.34
CA ASP A 172 -26.42 19.45 -5.11
C ASP A 172 -27.64 18.81 -4.44
N ARG A 173 -28.70 18.54 -5.21
CA ARG A 173 -29.88 17.80 -4.74
C ARG A 173 -29.67 16.29 -4.81
N ASP A 174 -28.79 15.83 -5.69
CA ASP A 174 -28.65 14.41 -6.04
C ASP A 174 -27.63 13.65 -5.17
N GLU A 175 -27.37 14.12 -3.95
CA GLU A 175 -26.49 13.45 -2.98
C GLU A 175 -25.16 12.98 -3.61
N SER A 176 -24.43 13.88 -4.28
CA SER A 176 -23.11 13.54 -4.84
C SER A 176 -22.05 13.44 -3.74
N TRP A 177 -21.49 12.24 -3.58
CA TRP A 177 -20.52 11.90 -2.54
C TRP A 177 -19.13 11.62 -3.10
N LEU A 178 -18.11 12.15 -2.41
CA LEU A 178 -16.71 11.80 -2.60
C LEU A 178 -16.13 11.21 -1.32
N CYS A 179 -15.22 10.25 -1.50
CA CYS A 179 -14.37 9.81 -0.41
C CYS A 179 -13.28 10.85 -0.14
N HIS A 180 -12.72 10.85 1.06
CA HIS A 180 -11.65 11.79 1.40
C HIS A 180 -10.46 11.71 0.44
N ALA A 181 -10.19 10.52 -0.10
CA ALA A 181 -9.11 10.33 -1.05
C ALA A 181 -9.32 11.01 -2.40
N CYS A 182 -10.57 11.13 -2.85
CA CYS A 182 -10.95 11.78 -4.10
C CYS A 182 -11.17 13.28 -3.91
N HIS A 183 -11.71 13.70 -2.77
CA HIS A 183 -11.83 15.13 -2.46
C HIS A 183 -10.47 15.81 -2.35
N MET A 184 -9.50 15.14 -1.73
CA MET A 184 -8.15 15.68 -1.53
C MET A 184 -7.11 14.86 -2.27
N PRO A 185 -6.99 15.00 -3.60
CA PRO A 185 -6.00 14.28 -4.39
C PRO A 185 -4.59 14.81 -4.09
N MET A 186 -3.57 14.02 -4.43
CA MET A 186 -2.17 14.32 -4.06
C MET A 186 -1.53 15.43 -4.91
N ASP A 187 -2.10 15.69 -6.08
CA ASP A 187 -1.66 16.65 -7.08
C ASP A 187 -2.15 18.08 -6.79
N ASN A 188 -3.40 18.24 -6.33
CA ASN A 188 -4.01 19.55 -6.11
C ASN A 188 -4.77 19.63 -4.77
N HIS A 189 -4.09 20.10 -3.72
CA HIS A 189 -4.67 20.24 -2.38
C HIS A 189 -5.38 21.58 -2.15
N THR A 190 -4.96 22.65 -2.84
CA THR A 190 -5.53 24.01 -2.66
C THR A 190 -6.99 24.08 -3.14
N ALA A 191 -7.34 23.30 -4.15
CA ALA A 191 -8.73 23.12 -4.59
C ALA A 191 -9.60 22.41 -3.54
N ALA A 192 -9.00 21.58 -2.69
CA ALA A 192 -9.69 20.82 -1.65
C ALA A 192 -9.86 21.61 -0.34
N MET A 193 -9.03 22.64 -0.10
CA MET A 193 -9.07 23.49 1.09
C MET A 193 -10.23 24.50 1.05
N PRO A 194 -10.76 24.94 2.21
CA PRO A 194 -11.74 26.02 2.28
C PRO A 194 -11.19 27.35 1.72
N TYR A 195 -12.09 28.24 1.32
CA TYR A 195 -11.71 29.58 0.87
C TYR A 195 -10.95 30.35 1.96
N GLY A 196 -9.75 30.84 1.64
CA GLY A 196 -8.91 31.62 2.54
C GLY A 196 -8.02 30.79 3.48
N TYR A 197 -7.98 29.47 3.30
CA TYR A 197 -7.19 28.51 4.09
C TYR A 197 -6.23 27.68 3.21
N GLU A 198 -6.02 28.06 1.96
CA GLU A 198 -5.27 27.29 0.96
C GLU A 198 -3.81 27.04 1.35
N ASP A 199 -3.19 28.01 2.02
CA ASP A 199 -1.79 27.95 2.44
C ASP A 199 -1.59 27.31 3.82
N VAL A 200 -2.68 26.95 4.49
CA VAL A 200 -2.63 26.45 5.86
C VAL A 200 -2.32 24.96 5.87
N THR A 201 -1.25 24.58 6.57
CA THR A 201 -0.78 23.18 6.65
C THR A 201 -0.88 22.55 8.04
N THR A 202 -1.20 23.35 9.07
CA THR A 202 -1.26 22.92 10.48
C THR A 202 -2.61 23.27 11.12
N LEU A 203 -2.96 22.56 12.21
CA LEU A 203 -4.21 22.82 12.93
C LEU A 203 -4.21 24.22 13.56
N GLU A 204 -3.10 24.57 14.19
CA GLU A 204 -2.88 25.89 14.76
C GLU A 204 -3.04 26.98 13.71
N GLY A 205 -2.51 26.75 12.50
CA GLY A 205 -2.72 27.66 11.38
C GLY A 205 -4.19 27.83 11.00
N ILE A 206 -5.01 26.76 11.05
CA ILE A 206 -6.46 26.90 10.74
C ILE A 206 -7.14 27.71 11.85
N ILE A 207 -6.81 27.44 13.11
CA ILE A 207 -7.38 28.15 14.25
C ILE A 207 -7.05 29.64 14.17
N ASN A 208 -5.77 29.97 13.96
CA ASN A 208 -5.31 31.36 13.84
C ASN A 208 -5.98 32.04 12.65
N ARG A 209 -6.03 31.37 11.49
CA ARG A 209 -6.66 31.91 10.28
C ARG A 209 -8.16 32.16 10.46
N LYS A 210 -8.85 31.27 11.18
CA LYS A 210 -10.26 31.47 11.54
C LYS A 210 -10.44 32.72 12.40
N GLN A 211 -9.62 32.89 13.43
CA GLN A 211 -9.69 34.08 14.28
C GLN A 211 -9.41 35.37 13.51
N GLU A 212 -8.43 35.36 12.59
CA GLU A 212 -8.16 36.50 11.71
C GLU A 212 -9.39 36.87 10.88
N LEU A 213 -9.98 35.91 10.17
CA LEU A 213 -11.15 36.15 9.32
C LEU A 213 -12.37 36.61 10.13
N GLU A 214 -12.58 36.06 11.33
CA GLU A 214 -13.65 36.49 12.24
C GLU A 214 -13.44 37.92 12.76
N ARG A 215 -12.19 38.36 12.97
CA ARG A 215 -11.88 39.75 13.33
C ARG A 215 -12.12 40.69 12.17
N THR A 216 -11.68 40.34 10.96
CA THR A 216 -11.88 41.15 9.75
C THR A 216 -13.34 41.24 9.35
N ALA A 217 -14.17 40.23 9.63
CA ALA A 217 -15.61 40.27 9.33
C ALA A 217 -16.43 41.12 10.33
N LYS A 218 -15.86 41.48 11.49
CA LYS A 218 -16.53 42.26 12.54
C LYS A 218 -16.12 43.74 12.60
N GLY A 219 -15.06 44.13 11.90
CA GLY A 219 -14.62 45.51 11.75
C GLY A 219 -15.10 46.09 10.43
#